data_AF-A0A925E9N0-F1
#
_entry.id   AF-A0A925E9N0-F1
#
_cell.length_a   1.000
_cell.length_b   1.000
_cell.length_c   1.000
_cell.angle_alpha   90.00
_cell.angle_beta   90.00
_cell.angle_gamma   90.00
#
_symmetry.space_group_name_H-M   'P 1'
#
loop_
_entity.id
_entity.type
_entity.pdbx_description
1 polymer ?
#
loop_
_entity_poly.entity_id
_entity_poly.type
_entity_poly.pdbx_seq_one_letter_code
_entity_poly.pdbx_strand_id
1 'polypeptide(L)' 'MTNSSRNLLVLFKTGQRDEKAIEQEMECLNEILRATESADQFCTAYELVDRNRITFKKKKIIKESAYFPLRPFRFLINKN' A
#
# COMPACT_ATOMS: atom_id res chain seq x y z
N MET A 1 -0.31 0.53 -11.79
CA MET A 1 -1.58 0.23 -11.10
C MET A 1 -2.54 1.34 -11.47
N THR A 2 -3.71 0.97 -11.99
CA THR A 2 -4.71 1.88 -12.54
C THR A 2 -5.17 2.87 -11.48
N ASN A 3 -5.51 4.08 -11.92
CA ASN A 3 -5.98 5.20 -11.11
C ASN A 3 -7.28 4.81 -10.39
N SER A 4 -7.17 4.11 -9.26
CA SER A 4 -8.30 3.78 -8.40
C SER A 4 -8.70 5.06 -7.69
N SER A 5 -9.91 5.53 -7.97
CA SER A 5 -10.58 6.59 -7.22
C SER A 5 -10.62 6.20 -5.73
N ARG A 6 -9.61 6.66 -4.99
CA ARG A 6 -9.45 6.64 -3.53
C ARG A 6 -10.70 7.14 -2.81
N ASN A 7 -11.65 6.28 -2.45
CA ASN A 7 -12.69 6.65 -1.49
C ASN A 7 -12.12 6.49 -0.08
N LEU A 8 -11.91 7.61 0.62
CA LEU A 8 -11.43 7.64 2.01
C LEU A 8 -12.57 8.10 2.91
N LEU A 9 -13.04 7.21 3.80
CA LEU A 9 -13.99 7.57 4.85
C LEU A 9 -13.19 8.00 6.09
N VAL A 10 -13.23 9.28 6.43
CA VAL A 10 -12.52 9.85 7.58
C VAL A 10 -13.53 10.27 8.64
N LEU A 11 -13.34 9.79 9.86
CA LEU A 11 -14.17 10.17 11.01
C LEU A 11 -13.48 11.30 11.78
N PHE A 12 -14.12 12.46 11.85
CA PHE A 12 -13.65 13.59 12.64
C PHE A 12 -14.43 13.69 13.96
N LYS A 13 -13.75 14.06 15.05
CA LYS A 13 -14.41 14.40 16.31
C LYS A 13 -15.02 15.80 16.19
N THR A 14 -16.33 15.91 16.37
CA THR A 14 -17.17 17.08 16.07
C THR A 14 -17.03 18.26 17.05
N GLY A 15 -15.81 18.53 17.54
CA GLY A 15 -15.50 19.69 18.37
C GLY A 15 -14.63 20.68 17.61
N GLN A 16 -15.26 21.63 16.89
CA GLN A 16 -14.65 22.85 16.33
C GLN A 16 -13.39 22.63 15.48
N ARG A 17 -13.52 22.03 14.31
CA ARG A 17 -12.50 22.15 13.26
C ARG A 17 -13.05 22.99 12.12
N ASP A 18 -12.27 23.98 11.70
CA ASP A 18 -12.50 24.76 10.48
C ASP A 18 -12.51 23.81 9.27
N GLU A 19 -13.43 24.02 8.33
CA GLU A 19 -13.52 23.21 7.10
C GLU A 19 -12.19 23.20 6.35
N LYS A 20 -11.45 24.32 6.37
CA LYS A 20 -10.11 24.42 5.78
C LYS A 20 -9.09 23.51 6.46
N ALA A 21 -9.16 23.38 7.79
CA ALA A 21 -8.26 22.50 8.53
C ALA A 21 -8.54 21.03 8.22
N ILE A 22 -9.82 20.68 8.00
CA ILE A 22 -10.23 19.34 7.57
C ILE A 22 -9.70 19.04 6.17
N GLU A 23 -9.83 19.97 5.23
CA GLU A 23 -9.34 19.81 3.86
C GLU A 23 -7.82 19.60 3.83
N GLN A 24 -7.06 20.42 4.58
CA GLN A 24 -5.61 20.28 4.72
C GLN A 24 -5.20 18.92 5.32
N GLU A 25 -5.90 18.43 6.36
CA GLU A 25 -5.64 17.11 6.91
C GLU A 25 -5.93 15.99 5.90
N MET A 26 -7.01 16.13 5.11
CA MET A 26 -7.33 15.17 4.04
C MET A 26 -6.25 15.17 2.94
N GLU A 27 -5.74 16.33 2.54
CA GLU A 27 -4.63 16.44 1.59
C GLU A 27 -3.38 15.75 2.10
N CYS A 28 -2.98 16.03 3.35
CA CYS A 28 -1.83 15.38 4.00
C CYS A 28 -1.98 13.86 4.04
N LEU A 29 -3.16 13.35 4.42
CA LEU A 29 -3.45 11.92 4.40
C LEU A 29 -3.34 11.34 2.99
N ASN A 30 -3.87 12.03 1.98
CA ASN A 30 -3.79 11.59 0.60
C ASN A 30 -2.33 11.53 0.10
N GLU A 31 -1.49 12.49 0.48
CA GLU A 31 -0.06 12.48 0.16
C GLU A 31 0.66 11.28 0.78
N ILE A 32 0.42 11.03 2.07
CA ILE A 32 1.00 9.88 2.78
C ILE A 32 0.58 8.57 2.11
N LEU A 33 -0.71 8.40 1.81
CA LEU A 33 -1.22 7.20 1.16
C LEU A 33 -0.61 7.04 -0.24
N ARG A 34 -0.59 8.10 -1.05
CA ARG A 34 0.02 8.09 -2.39
C ARG A 34 1.48 7.67 -2.36
N ALA A 35 2.24 8.10 -1.35
CA ALA A 35 3.64 7.72 -1.21
C ALA A 35 3.80 6.20 -1.04
N THR A 36 2.85 5.51 -0.42
CA THR A 36 2.93 4.05 -0.14
C THR A 36 2.38 3.16 -1.25
N GLU A 37 1.58 3.69 -2.16
CA GLU A 37 0.76 2.89 -3.11
C GLU A 37 1.46 2.57 -4.43
N SER A 38 2.67 3.07 -4.62
CA SER A 38 3.43 2.72 -5.80
C SER A 38 3.90 1.27 -5.73
N ALA A 39 3.88 0.59 -6.88
CA ALA A 39 4.41 -0.78 -6.99
C ALA A 39 5.89 -0.86 -6.60
N ASP A 40 6.64 0.23 -6.78
CA ASP A 40 8.04 0.32 -6.38
C ASP A 40 8.22 0.33 -4.87
N GLN A 41 7.39 1.09 -4.14
CA GLN A 41 7.43 1.12 -2.68
C GLN A 41 6.97 -0.20 -2.08
N PHE A 42 5.91 -0.80 -2.66
CA PHE A 42 5.51 -2.15 -2.32
C PHE A 42 6.65 -3.17 -2.49
N CYS A 43 7.34 -3.18 -3.64
CA CYS A 43 8.46 -4.08 -3.86
C CYS A 43 9.71 -3.76 -3.01
N THR A 44 9.79 -2.55 -2.46
CA THR A 44 10.87 -2.14 -1.56
C THR A 44 10.61 -2.63 -0.15
N ALA A 45 9.37 -2.54 0.32
CA ALA A 45 8.96 -3.01 1.65
C ALA A 45 8.87 -4.54 1.73
N TYR A 46 8.53 -5.23 0.63
CA TYR A 46 8.29 -6.67 0.63
C TYR A 46 9.42 -7.48 0.00
N GLU A 47 9.60 -8.70 0.50
CA GLU A 47 10.35 -9.76 -0.16
C GLU A 47 9.46 -10.98 -0.45
N LEU A 48 9.74 -11.68 -1.54
CA LEU A 48 9.01 -12.89 -1.91
C LEU A 48 9.82 -14.11 -1.47
N VAL A 49 9.23 -14.91 -0.60
CA VAL A 49 9.77 -16.22 -0.19
C VAL A 49 9.08 -17.32 -0.98
N ASP A 50 9.89 -18.26 -1.44
CA ASP A 50 9.43 -19.54 -1.95
C ASP A 50 10.07 -20.71 -1.21
N ARG A 51 9.70 -21.94 -1.58
CA ARG A 51 10.15 -23.17 -0.88
C ARG A 51 11.65 -23.22 -0.62
N ASN A 52 12.47 -22.63 -1.49
CA ASN A 52 13.92 -22.80 -1.45
C ASN A 52 14.69 -21.48 -1.38
N ARG A 53 14.06 -20.33 -1.63
CA ARG A 53 14.75 -19.06 -1.82
C ARG A 53 13.91 -17.86 -1.40
N ILE A 54 14.60 -16.79 -1.03
CA ILE A 54 14.05 -15.44 -0.86
C ILE A 54 14.47 -14.59 -2.07
N THR A 55 13.57 -13.75 -2.59
CA THR A 55 13.86 -12.88 -3.73
C THR A 55 13.28 -11.47 -3.59
N PHE A 56 14.11 -10.50 -3.97
CA PHE A 56 13.77 -9.07 -4.03
C PHE A 56 13.42 -8.60 -5.46
N LYS A 57 13.28 -9.53 -6.41
CA LYS A 57 13.05 -9.17 -7.81
C LYS A 57 11.65 -8.58 -7.97
N LYS A 58 11.56 -7.25 -8.18
CA LYS A 58 10.30 -6.49 -8.35
C LYS A 58 9.30 -7.18 -9.27
N LYS A 59 9.74 -7.60 -10.47
CA LYS A 59 8.88 -8.31 -11.44
C LYS A 59 8.24 -9.58 -10.89
N LYS A 60 8.95 -10.33 -10.04
CA LYS A 60 8.41 -11.55 -9.41
C LYS A 60 7.43 -11.20 -8.30
N ILE A 61 7.77 -10.22 -7.46
CA ILE A 61 6.91 -9.74 -6.37
C ILE A 61 5.56 -9.28 -6.94
N ILE A 62 5.58 -8.40 -7.95
CA ILE A 62 4.36 -7.90 -8.62
C ILE A 62 3.56 -9.05 -9.25
N LYS A 63 4.25 -9.99 -9.90
CA LYS A 63 3.58 -11.14 -10.54
C LYS A 63 2.88 -12.02 -9.50
N GLU A 64 3.52 -12.31 -8.38
CA GLU A 64 2.90 -13.13 -7.34
C GLU A 64 1.80 -12.38 -6.57
N SER A 65 1.98 -11.07 -6.32
CA SER A 65 0.99 -10.24 -5.62
C SER A 65 -0.31 -10.05 -6.41
N ALA A 66 -0.32 -10.36 -7.71
CA ALA A 66 -1.53 -10.36 -8.52
C ALA A 66 -2.49 -11.52 -8.18
N TYR A 67 -2.04 -12.54 -7.43
CA TYR A 67 -2.86 -13.66 -6.99
C TYR A 67 -3.32 -13.45 -5.55
N PHE A 68 -4.64 -13.52 -5.32
CA PHE A 68 -5.22 -13.58 -3.98
C PHE A 68 -6.22 -14.75 -3.92
N PRO A 69 -5.94 -15.81 -3.12
CA PRO A 69 -4.76 -16.00 -2.28
C PRO A 69 -3.48 -16.23 -3.10
N LEU A 70 -2.31 -16.02 -2.47
CA LEU A 70 -1.01 -16.34 -3.07
C LEU A 70 -0.95 -17.82 -3.46
N ARG A 71 -0.16 -18.13 -4.49
CA ARG A 71 0.08 -19.53 -4.88
C ARG A 71 0.73 -20.31 -3.74
N PRO A 72 0.47 -21.63 -3.63
CA PRO A 72 1.03 -22.44 -2.55
C PRO A 72 2.55 -22.30 -2.41
N PHE A 73 3.01 -22.24 -1.15
CA PHE A 73 4.42 -22.05 -0.79
C PHE A 73 5.06 -20.77 -1.35
N ARG A 74 4.25 -19.72 -1.57
CA ARG A 74 4.71 -18.36 -1.84
C ARG A 74 4.22 -17.46 -0.72
N PHE A 75 5.14 -16.69 -0.15
CA PHE A 75 4.86 -15.78 0.95
C PHE A 75 5.46 -14.43 0.65
N LEU A 76 4.70 -13.36 0.89
CA LEU A 76 5.21 -12.00 0.89
C LEU A 76 5.51 -11.62 2.34
N ILE A 77 6.78 -11.39 2.66
CA ILE A 77 7.21 -10.94 3.97
C ILE A 77 7.43 -9.43 3.92
N ASN A 78 6.77 -8.70 4.81
CA ASN A 78 7.00 -7.27 5.00
C ASN A 78 8.27 -7.08 5.85
N LYS A 79 9.18 -6.21 5.40
CA LYS A 79 10.45 -5.91 6.07
C LYS A 79 10.39 -4.69 7.00
N ASN A 80 9.25 -3.99 7.05
CA ASN A 80 9.01 -2.84 7.93
C ASN A 80 8.63 -3.29 9.34
#